data_AF-A0A9W9CJE3-F1
#
_entry.id   AF-A0A9W9CJE3-F1
#
_cell.length_a   1.000
_cell.length_b   1.000
_cell.length_c   1.000
_cell.angle_alpha   90.00
_cell.angle_beta   90.00
_cell.angle_gamma   90.00
#
_symmetry.space_group_name_H-M   'P 1'
#
loop_
_entity.id
_entity.type
_entity.pdbx_description
1 polymer ?
#
loop_
_entity_poly.entity_id
_entity_poly.type
_entity_poly.pdbx_seq_one_letter_code
_entity_poly.pdbx_strand_id
1 'polypeptide(L)'
;MSDKQYPPVKQSTAQSDEEQKNVDVVKEYMRLAYSPKENKGRKTVEHLCHSDAYFIAPTTFPDCKSPQDYADSHSKVMAAVSDLHIDSYDVIFAKGGHVCLRYSASGSHVGEPHNGVEATGNKAAWHAAAIFEVQDGKIKGWIKEWDKLHMWKQLGWMKGDEYA
;
A
#
# COMPACT_ATOMS: atom_id res chain seq x y z
N MET A 1 5.04 -6.48 -24.25
CA MET A 1 5.00 -6.29 -22.79
C MET A 1 4.05 -5.14 -22.54
N SER A 2 3.05 -5.27 -21.68
CA SER A 2 2.18 -4.12 -21.39
C SER A 2 3.04 -3.05 -20.72
N ASP A 3 2.98 -1.82 -21.20
CA ASP A 3 3.62 -0.69 -20.54
C ASP A 3 3.01 -0.56 -19.15
N LYS A 4 3.74 -0.99 -18.13
CA LYS A 4 3.31 -0.87 -16.73
C LYS A 4 3.31 0.61 -16.38
N GLN A 5 2.13 1.18 -16.23
CA GLN A 5 2.00 2.58 -15.81
C GLN A 5 2.07 2.65 -14.29
N TYR A 6 3.06 3.40 -13.79
CA TYR A 6 3.19 3.71 -12.36
C TYR A 6 2.70 5.13 -12.08
N PRO A 7 2.27 5.41 -10.84
CA PRO A 7 1.94 6.77 -10.42
C PRO A 7 3.10 7.75 -10.67
N PRO A 8 2.80 9.02 -10.97
CA PRO A 8 3.84 10.04 -11.12
C PRO A 8 4.64 10.19 -9.83
N VAL A 9 5.95 10.44 -9.97
CA VAL A 9 6.88 10.69 -8.87
C VAL A 9 7.06 12.19 -8.70
N LYS A 10 6.81 12.72 -7.49
CA LYS A 10 6.99 14.17 -7.21
C LYS A 10 8.38 14.51 -6.70
N GLN A 11 8.92 13.69 -5.79
CA GLN A 11 10.25 13.89 -5.22
C GLN A 11 11.05 12.59 -5.25
N SER A 12 12.31 12.70 -5.68
CA SER A 12 13.28 11.61 -5.72
C SER A 12 14.70 12.19 -5.70
N THR A 13 15.70 11.33 -5.80
CA THR A 13 17.11 11.70 -5.96
C THR A 13 17.78 10.75 -6.96
N ALA A 14 19.00 11.07 -7.38
CA ALA A 14 19.79 10.18 -8.23
C ALA A 14 19.94 8.81 -7.55
N GLN A 15 19.87 7.74 -8.35
CA GLN A 15 19.97 6.36 -7.89
C GLN A 15 21.10 5.66 -8.63
N SER A 16 21.84 4.81 -7.93
CA SER A 16 22.66 3.78 -8.57
C SER A 16 21.76 2.74 -9.26
N ASP A 17 22.35 1.92 -10.14
CA ASP A 17 21.63 0.83 -10.82
C ASP A 17 21.00 -0.16 -9.83
N GLU A 18 21.65 -0.44 -8.71
CA GLU A 18 21.15 -1.32 -7.65
C GLU A 18 19.97 -0.67 -6.90
N GLU A 19 20.12 0.59 -6.52
CA GLU A 19 19.05 1.36 -5.87
C GLU A 19 17.82 1.49 -6.77
N GLN A 20 18.02 1.68 -8.08
CA GLN A 20 16.91 1.71 -9.05
C GLN A 20 16.18 0.37 -9.14
N LYS A 21 16.92 -0.76 -9.14
CA LYS A 21 16.30 -2.09 -9.08
C LYS A 21 15.48 -2.29 -7.81
N ASN A 22 15.96 -1.80 -6.67
CA ASN A 22 15.22 -1.87 -5.40
C ASN A 22 13.93 -1.04 -5.47
N VAL A 23 14.00 0.18 -6.03
CA VAL A 23 12.82 1.03 -6.30
C VAL A 23 11.82 0.31 -7.21
N ASP A 24 12.28 -0.35 -8.26
CA ASP A 24 11.42 -1.03 -9.23
C ASP A 24 10.68 -2.24 -8.62
N VAL A 25 11.37 -3.02 -7.77
CA VAL A 25 10.73 -4.11 -7.00
C VAL A 25 9.64 -3.56 -6.09
N VAL A 26 9.90 -2.46 -5.39
CA VAL A 26 8.90 -1.81 -4.52
C VAL A 26 7.74 -1.24 -5.32
N LYS A 27 7.99 -0.62 -6.48
CA LYS A 27 6.91 -0.13 -7.36
C LYS A 27 6.02 -1.26 -7.85
N GLU A 28 6.59 -2.40 -8.23
CA GLU A 28 5.81 -3.57 -8.66
C GLU A 28 4.99 -4.15 -7.51
N TYR A 29 5.58 -4.27 -6.31
CA TYR A 29 4.85 -4.69 -5.12
C TYR A 29 3.68 -3.74 -4.82
N MET A 30 3.91 -2.42 -4.83
CA MET A 30 2.86 -1.44 -4.60
C MET A 30 1.74 -1.52 -5.65
N ARG A 31 2.09 -1.66 -6.93
CA ARG A 31 1.12 -1.83 -8.02
C ARG A 31 0.22 -3.03 -7.79
N LEU A 32 0.79 -4.17 -7.39
CA LEU A 32 0.05 -5.40 -7.14
C LEU A 32 -0.76 -5.35 -5.85
N ALA A 33 -0.15 -4.94 -4.73
CA ALA A 33 -0.78 -4.93 -3.41
C ALA A 33 -1.90 -3.89 -3.27
N TYR A 34 -1.87 -2.83 -4.10
CA TYR A 34 -2.86 -1.74 -4.10
C TYR A 34 -3.78 -1.75 -5.34
N SER A 35 -3.80 -2.82 -6.14
CA SER A 35 -4.72 -2.95 -7.26
C SER A 35 -6.03 -3.64 -6.82
N PRO A 36 -7.20 -2.95 -6.88
CA PRO A 36 -8.49 -3.61 -6.63
C PRO A 36 -8.77 -4.76 -7.61
N LYS A 37 -8.16 -4.72 -8.80
CA LYS A 37 -8.36 -5.73 -9.85
C LYS A 37 -7.46 -6.93 -9.67
N GLU A 38 -6.18 -6.71 -9.35
CA GLU A 38 -5.14 -7.75 -9.38
C GLU A 38 -4.81 -8.34 -8.00
N ASN A 39 -5.04 -7.63 -6.91
CA ASN A 39 -4.79 -8.19 -5.58
C ASN A 39 -5.83 -9.26 -5.25
N LYS A 40 -5.36 -10.50 -5.12
CA LYS A 40 -6.14 -11.69 -4.73
C LYS A 40 -5.54 -12.33 -3.47
N GLY A 41 -4.87 -11.54 -2.64
CA GLY A 41 -4.25 -11.98 -1.39
C GLY A 41 -2.79 -12.42 -1.54
N ARG A 42 -2.34 -13.29 -0.63
CA ARG A 42 -0.93 -13.71 -0.43
C ARG A 42 -0.16 -13.94 -1.73
N LYS A 43 -0.72 -14.80 -2.58
CA LYS A 43 -0.05 -15.29 -3.80
C LYS A 43 0.24 -14.19 -4.81
N THR A 44 -0.51 -13.09 -4.78
CA THR A 44 -0.29 -11.96 -5.69
C THR A 44 1.11 -11.39 -5.52
N VAL A 45 1.62 -11.28 -4.30
CA VAL A 45 2.91 -10.61 -4.00
C VAL A 45 4.03 -11.55 -3.58
N GLU A 46 3.71 -12.83 -3.32
CA GLU A 46 4.65 -13.81 -2.76
C GLU A 46 5.97 -13.93 -3.55
N HIS A 47 5.91 -13.87 -4.88
CA HIS A 47 7.08 -13.97 -5.75
C HIS A 47 8.09 -12.80 -5.60
N LEU A 48 7.63 -11.66 -5.08
CA LEU A 48 8.45 -10.46 -4.81
C LEU A 48 9.05 -10.45 -3.40
N CYS A 49 8.62 -11.36 -2.53
CA CYS A 49 8.94 -11.33 -1.11
C CYS A 49 9.97 -12.42 -0.75
N HIS A 50 10.82 -12.12 0.23
CA HIS A 50 11.66 -13.12 0.85
C HIS A 50 10.80 -14.11 1.67
N SER A 51 11.27 -15.34 1.87
CA SER A 51 10.51 -16.40 2.55
C SER A 51 10.29 -16.14 4.05
N ASP A 52 11.14 -15.33 4.66
CA ASP A 52 11.08 -14.89 6.06
C ASP A 52 10.79 -13.38 6.18
N ALA A 53 10.10 -12.81 5.18
CA ALA A 53 9.85 -11.38 5.13
C ALA A 53 8.95 -10.90 6.28
N TYR A 54 9.27 -9.73 6.85
CA TYR A 54 8.51 -9.13 7.95
C TYR A 54 7.63 -7.95 7.51
N PHE A 55 6.61 -7.65 8.29
CA PHE A 55 5.78 -6.46 8.13
C PHE A 55 5.44 -5.85 9.49
N ILE A 56 5.51 -4.51 9.59
CA ILE A 56 5.27 -3.77 10.83
C ILE A 56 4.32 -2.62 10.55
N ALA A 57 3.14 -2.67 11.18
CA ALA A 57 2.15 -1.58 11.15
C ALA A 57 1.21 -1.66 12.37
N PRO A 58 1.71 -1.55 13.61
CA PRO A 58 0.94 -1.87 14.81
C PRO A 58 -0.33 -1.03 15.01
N THR A 59 -0.36 0.21 14.49
CA THR A 59 -1.50 1.14 14.60
C THR A 59 -2.61 0.85 13.59
N THR A 60 -2.28 0.19 12.47
CA THR A 60 -3.20 0.00 11.34
C THR A 60 -3.50 -1.46 11.03
N PHE A 61 -2.53 -2.37 11.19
CA PHE A 61 -2.61 -3.81 10.93
C PHE A 61 -1.84 -4.61 12.00
N PRO A 62 -2.27 -4.60 13.27
CA PRO A 62 -1.52 -5.20 14.39
C PRO A 62 -1.25 -6.70 14.24
N ASP A 63 -2.13 -7.42 13.54
CA ASP A 63 -2.04 -8.88 13.38
C ASP A 63 -1.28 -9.32 12.12
N CYS A 64 -0.98 -8.40 11.20
CA CYS A 64 -0.21 -8.72 10.00
C CYS A 64 1.28 -8.78 10.35
N LYS A 65 1.96 -9.86 9.94
CA LYS A 65 3.39 -10.09 10.25
C LYS A 65 4.28 -10.20 9.02
N SER A 66 3.69 -10.32 7.83
CA SER A 66 4.38 -10.42 6.55
C SER A 66 3.73 -9.55 5.45
N PRO A 67 4.45 -9.23 4.37
CA PRO A 67 3.86 -8.57 3.19
C PRO A 67 2.65 -9.31 2.61
N GLN A 68 2.63 -10.64 2.70
CA GLN A 68 1.55 -11.50 2.26
C GLN A 68 0.30 -11.35 3.15
N ASP A 69 0.47 -11.27 4.48
CA ASP A 69 -0.64 -10.98 5.40
C ASP A 69 -1.24 -9.61 5.11
N TYR A 70 -0.37 -8.62 4.83
CA TYR A 70 -0.81 -7.30 4.41
C TYR A 70 -1.63 -7.37 3.11
N ALA A 71 -1.16 -8.09 2.08
CA ALA A 71 -1.89 -8.22 0.82
C ALA A 71 -3.28 -8.84 1.02
N ASP A 72 -3.39 -9.88 1.86
CA ASP A 72 -4.68 -10.47 2.26
C ASP A 72 -5.58 -9.44 2.95
N SER A 73 -5.08 -8.78 3.99
CA SER A 73 -5.87 -7.81 4.76
C SER A 73 -6.29 -6.61 3.91
N HIS A 74 -5.40 -6.12 3.05
CA HIS A 74 -5.62 -4.96 2.21
C HIS A 74 -6.59 -5.25 1.06
N SER A 75 -6.66 -6.50 0.58
CA SER A 75 -7.65 -6.90 -0.44
C SER A 75 -9.10 -6.64 0.02
N LYS A 76 -9.40 -6.78 1.33
CA LYS A 76 -10.71 -6.47 1.90
C LYS A 76 -11.04 -4.98 1.84
N VAL A 77 -10.05 -4.12 2.10
CA VAL A 77 -10.20 -2.66 1.99
C VAL A 77 -10.46 -2.27 0.53
N MET A 78 -9.74 -2.88 -0.41
CA MET A 78 -9.94 -2.62 -1.85
C MET A 78 -11.24 -3.20 -2.40
N ALA A 79 -11.80 -4.24 -1.80
CA ALA A 79 -13.14 -4.70 -2.16
C ALA A 79 -14.20 -3.63 -1.84
N ALA A 80 -14.05 -2.91 -0.72
CA ALA A 80 -14.94 -1.81 -0.33
C ALA A 80 -14.65 -0.50 -1.10
N VAL A 81 -13.38 -0.19 -1.32
CA VAL A 81 -12.90 0.97 -2.09
C VAL A 81 -12.43 0.50 -3.48
N SER A 82 -13.36 -0.01 -4.27
CA SER A 82 -13.09 -0.75 -5.52
C SER A 82 -12.53 0.09 -6.68
N ASP A 83 -12.56 1.42 -6.53
CA ASP A 83 -11.95 2.41 -7.43
C ASP A 83 -10.66 3.03 -6.87
N LEU A 84 -10.11 2.46 -5.78
CA LEU A 84 -8.86 2.92 -5.18
C LEU A 84 -7.74 2.96 -6.21
N HIS A 85 -7.00 4.06 -6.20
CA HIS A 85 -5.76 4.21 -6.95
C HIS A 85 -4.77 5.09 -6.21
N ILE A 86 -3.49 4.90 -6.50
CA ILE A 86 -2.42 5.77 -6.00
C ILE A 86 -2.30 6.96 -6.96
N ASP A 87 -2.56 8.16 -6.47
CA ASP A 87 -2.49 9.39 -7.26
C ASP A 87 -1.04 9.75 -7.60
N SER A 88 -0.12 9.54 -6.66
CA SER A 88 1.30 9.85 -6.83
C SER A 88 2.20 9.19 -5.79
N TYR A 89 3.44 8.91 -6.18
CA TYR A 89 4.53 8.71 -5.24
C TYR A 89 5.11 10.09 -4.90
N ASP A 90 4.66 10.64 -3.79
CA ASP A 90 5.08 11.95 -3.30
C ASP A 90 6.59 11.99 -3.05
N VAL A 91 7.13 10.91 -2.48
CA VAL A 91 8.57 10.68 -2.27
C VAL A 91 8.85 9.23 -2.62
N ILE A 92 9.84 8.97 -3.47
CA ILE A 92 10.40 7.62 -3.62
C ILE A 92 11.89 7.68 -3.94
N PHE A 93 12.71 7.03 -3.12
CA PHE A 93 14.12 6.82 -3.39
C PHE A 93 14.65 5.67 -2.54
N ALA A 94 15.74 5.05 -2.97
CA ALA A 94 16.48 4.06 -2.22
C ALA A 94 17.81 4.60 -1.73
N LYS A 95 18.30 3.98 -0.66
CA LYS A 95 19.68 4.06 -0.21
C LYS A 95 20.13 2.68 0.26
N GLY A 96 21.08 2.09 -0.47
CA GLY A 96 21.44 0.69 -0.29
C GLY A 96 20.21 -0.22 -0.41
N GLY A 97 20.02 -1.13 0.54
CA GLY A 97 18.86 -2.04 0.57
C GLY A 97 17.54 -1.42 1.01
N HIS A 98 17.47 -0.12 1.34
CA HIS A 98 16.22 0.47 1.85
C HIS A 98 15.56 1.38 0.81
N VAL A 99 14.23 1.31 0.68
CA VAL A 99 13.42 2.21 -0.16
C VAL A 99 12.46 3.01 0.71
N CYS A 100 12.64 4.33 0.72
CA CYS A 100 11.70 5.26 1.35
C CYS A 100 10.59 5.59 0.35
N LEU A 101 9.33 5.44 0.77
CA LEU A 101 8.16 5.73 -0.02
C LEU A 101 7.17 6.57 0.78
N ARG A 102 6.71 7.68 0.23
CA ARG A 102 5.49 8.38 0.66
C ARG A 102 4.58 8.51 -0.55
N TYR A 103 3.29 8.26 -0.39
CA TYR A 103 2.33 8.33 -1.50
C TYR A 103 1.00 8.95 -1.07
N SER A 104 0.32 9.52 -2.05
CA SER A 104 -1.07 9.99 -1.97
C SER A 104 -1.95 9.03 -2.75
N ALA A 105 -3.11 8.69 -2.19
CA ALA A 105 -4.09 7.82 -2.82
C ALA A 105 -5.50 8.35 -2.58
N SER A 106 -6.41 7.97 -3.49
CA SER A 106 -7.81 8.34 -3.43
C SER A 106 -8.72 7.20 -3.88
N GLY A 107 -9.99 7.29 -3.50
CA GLY A 107 -11.03 6.32 -3.84
C GLY A 107 -12.36 6.64 -3.18
N SER A 108 -13.35 5.80 -3.43
CA SER A 108 -14.73 5.95 -2.99
C SER A 108 -15.25 4.64 -2.39
N HIS A 109 -16.08 4.71 -1.36
CA HIS A 109 -16.76 3.52 -0.81
C HIS A 109 -17.96 3.15 -1.69
N VAL A 110 -17.67 2.46 -2.79
CA VAL A 110 -18.62 2.08 -3.86
C VAL A 110 -18.61 0.57 -4.15
N GLY A 111 -17.85 -0.21 -3.39
CA GLY A 111 -17.76 -1.66 -3.50
C GLY A 111 -18.50 -2.39 -2.37
N GLU A 112 -17.90 -3.47 -1.88
CA GLU A 112 -18.47 -4.32 -0.84
C GLU A 112 -18.64 -3.60 0.51
N PRO A 113 -19.57 -4.04 1.38
CA PRO A 113 -19.73 -3.48 2.72
C PRO A 113 -18.45 -3.57 3.56
N HIS A 114 -18.17 -2.54 4.33
CA HIS A 114 -17.04 -2.49 5.26
C HIS A 114 -17.54 -2.53 6.72
N ASN A 115 -17.23 -3.58 7.47
CA ASN A 115 -17.61 -3.73 8.88
C ASN A 115 -19.11 -3.46 9.15
N GLY A 116 -19.99 -3.91 8.25
CA GLY A 116 -21.44 -3.72 8.34
C GLY A 116 -21.94 -2.34 7.91
N VAL A 117 -21.08 -1.50 7.32
CA VAL A 117 -21.45 -0.25 6.66
C VAL A 117 -21.56 -0.53 5.16
N GLU A 118 -22.76 -0.36 4.60
CA GLU A 118 -23.02 -0.46 3.16
C GLU A 118 -22.30 0.65 2.37
N ALA A 119 -22.11 0.45 1.07
CA ALA A 119 -21.47 1.41 0.18
C ALA A 119 -22.07 2.82 0.31
N THR A 120 -21.30 3.74 0.89
CA THR A 120 -21.78 5.10 1.20
C THR A 120 -21.77 6.04 0.00
N GLY A 121 -21.01 5.72 -1.06
CA GLY A 121 -20.71 6.62 -2.17
C GLY A 121 -19.73 7.76 -1.83
N ASN A 122 -19.34 7.92 -0.57
CA ASN A 122 -18.39 8.93 -0.14
C ASN A 122 -17.01 8.70 -0.74
N LYS A 123 -16.31 9.81 -1.02
CA LYS A 123 -14.94 9.84 -1.51
C LYS A 123 -13.98 10.16 -0.37
N ALA A 124 -12.77 9.62 -0.46
CA ALA A 124 -11.68 9.95 0.43
C ALA A 124 -10.38 10.14 -0.35
N ALA A 125 -9.53 11.02 0.20
CA ALA A 125 -8.12 11.10 -0.14
C ALA A 125 -7.29 10.92 1.13
N TRP A 126 -6.15 10.26 1.02
CA TRP A 126 -5.28 10.00 2.16
C TRP A 126 -3.83 9.87 1.75
N HIS A 127 -2.97 9.87 2.76
CA HIS A 127 -1.53 9.70 2.60
C HIS A 127 -1.04 8.49 3.39
N ALA A 128 0.05 7.89 2.90
CA ALA A 128 0.78 6.89 3.65
C ALA A 128 2.28 6.98 3.35
N ALA A 129 3.06 6.46 4.28
CA ALA A 129 4.49 6.27 4.14
C ALA A 129 4.86 4.82 4.43
N ALA A 130 5.89 4.35 3.76
CA ALA A 130 6.46 3.04 3.96
C ALA A 130 7.98 3.10 3.80
N ILE A 131 8.68 2.30 4.60
CA ILE A 131 10.12 2.07 4.45
C ILE A 131 10.27 0.58 4.18
N PHE A 132 10.72 0.25 2.97
CA PHE A 132 10.99 -1.12 2.56
C PHE A 132 12.46 -1.46 2.79
N GLU A 133 12.70 -2.71 3.14
CA GLU A 133 13.99 -3.38 3.08
C GLU A 133 13.95 -4.39 1.92
N VAL A 134 14.93 -4.31 1.04
CA VAL A 134 15.12 -5.15 -0.13
C VAL A 134 16.47 -5.83 -0.01
N GLN A 135 16.46 -7.15 -0.17
CA GLN A 135 17.62 -8.03 -0.13
C GLN A 135 17.52 -9.03 -1.28
N ASP A 136 18.62 -9.22 -2.02
CA ASP A 136 18.70 -10.17 -3.14
C ASP A 136 17.56 -9.98 -4.18
N GLY A 137 17.18 -8.73 -4.44
CA GLY A 137 16.12 -8.37 -5.37
C GLY A 137 14.70 -8.70 -4.89
N LYS A 138 14.51 -8.98 -3.60
CA LYS A 138 13.22 -9.30 -2.97
C LYS A 138 12.97 -8.45 -1.73
N ILE A 139 11.69 -8.22 -1.42
CA ILE A 139 11.29 -7.51 -0.19
C ILE A 139 11.60 -8.41 1.01
N LYS A 140 12.54 -7.97 1.85
CA LYS A 140 12.89 -8.60 3.14
C LYS A 140 11.97 -8.14 4.26
N GLY A 141 11.41 -6.94 4.14
CA GLY A 141 10.34 -6.51 5.01
C GLY A 141 10.01 -5.04 4.80
N TRP A 142 8.99 -4.55 5.49
CA TRP A 142 8.67 -3.12 5.43
C TRP A 142 7.81 -2.65 6.60
N ILE A 143 7.94 -1.37 6.91
CA ILE A 143 7.16 -0.65 7.93
C ILE A 143 6.16 0.24 7.20
N LYS A 144 4.93 0.36 7.73
CA LYS A 144 3.89 1.23 7.16
C LYS A 144 3.29 2.16 8.21
N GLU A 145 3.18 3.42 7.81
CA GLU A 145 2.32 4.41 8.48
C GLU A 145 1.26 4.89 7.48
N TRP A 146 0.00 4.85 7.90
CA TRP A 146 -1.13 5.24 7.07
C TRP A 146 -2.07 6.11 7.89
N ASP A 147 -2.48 7.24 7.31
CA ASP A 147 -3.51 8.11 7.86
C ASP A 147 -4.91 7.47 7.72
N LYS A 148 -5.07 6.34 8.42
CA LYS A 148 -6.25 5.48 8.41
C LYS A 148 -7.47 6.22 8.93
N LEU A 149 -7.29 6.97 10.03
CA LEU A 149 -8.40 7.68 10.67
C LEU A 149 -8.98 8.76 9.76
N HIS A 150 -8.11 9.52 9.07
CA HIS A 150 -8.56 10.52 8.11
C HIS A 150 -9.33 9.90 6.94
N MET A 151 -8.88 8.76 6.41
CA MET A 151 -9.63 8.03 5.38
C MET A 151 -10.99 7.56 5.91
N TRP A 152 -11.02 6.90 7.07
CA TRP A 152 -12.24 6.31 7.64
C TRP A 152 -13.30 7.36 7.95
N LYS A 153 -12.89 8.54 8.43
CA LYS A 153 -13.79 9.67 8.66
C LYS A 153 -14.47 10.13 7.36
N GLN A 154 -13.70 10.27 6.27
CA GLN A 154 -14.23 10.69 4.97
C GLN A 154 -15.17 9.64 4.36
N LEU A 155 -14.85 8.35 4.51
CA LEU A 155 -15.69 7.25 3.99
C LEU A 155 -16.93 6.96 4.84
N GLY A 156 -17.10 7.63 5.98
CA GLY A 156 -18.23 7.37 6.88
C GLY A 156 -18.16 6.01 7.59
N TRP A 157 -16.95 5.48 7.80
CA TRP A 157 -16.73 4.20 8.47
C TRP A 157 -16.61 4.30 9.99
N MET A 158 -16.49 5.52 10.52
CA MET A 158 -16.45 5.76 11.97
C MET A 158 -17.86 5.89 12.54
N LYS A 159 -18.15 5.23 13.67
CA LYS A 159 -19.41 5.41 14.42
C LYS A 159 -19.15 6.30 15.63
N GLY A 160 -19.02 7.61 15.39
CA GLY A 160 -18.78 8.60 16.45
C GLY A 160 -17.31 8.75 16.82
N ASP A 161 -17.03 8.97 18.10
CA ASP A 161 -15.75 9.46 18.62
C ASP A 161 -14.77 8.32 18.97
N GLU A 162 -14.91 7.15 18.34
CA GLU A 162 -14.25 5.88 18.71
C GLU A 162 -12.71 5.94 18.78
N TYR A 163 -12.12 7.05 18.34
CA TYR A 163 -10.68 7.33 18.32
C TYR A 163 -10.33 8.79 18.68
N ALA A 164 -11.23 9.52 19.36
CA ALA A 164 -10.98 10.87 19.89
C ALA A 164 -10.25 10.86 21.23
#